data_AF-A0A960EVG6-F1
#
_entry.id   AF-A0A960EVG6-F1
#
_cell.length_a   1.000
_cell.length_b   1.000
_cell.length_c   1.000
_cell.angle_alpha   90.00
_cell.angle_beta   90.00
_cell.angle_gamma   90.00
#
_symmetry.space_group_name_H-M   'P 1'
#
loop_
_entity.id
_entity.type
_entity.pdbx_description
1 polymer ?
#
loop_
_entity_poly.entity_id
_entity_poly.type
_entity_poly.pdbx_seq_one_letter_code
_entity_poly.pdbx_strand_id
1 'polypeptide(L)' 'MSAFPYADRFPVNRTLPEKGRPRDEIIAEMRMIAQEEDQAWEGGRVSGTMYCGDHDHYAFMNEVFGLYAHVNIL' A
#
# COMPACT_ATOMS: atom_id res chain seq x y z
N MET A 1 -13.18 -4.93 16.16
CA MET A 1 -12.59 -3.94 15.23
C MET A 1 -13.59 -3.71 14.10
N SER A 2 -13.73 -2.47 13.63
CA SER A 2 -14.50 -2.19 12.41
C SER A 2 -13.85 -2.89 11.22
N ALA A 3 -14.65 -3.39 10.27
CA ALA A 3 -14.15 -3.89 9.00
C ALA A 3 -13.55 -2.77 8.12
N PHE A 4 -13.83 -1.50 8.45
CA PHE A 4 -13.35 -0.32 7.73
C PHE A 4 -12.59 0.61 8.69
N PRO A 5 -11.36 0.26 9.12
CA PRO A 5 -10.63 0.99 10.16
C PRO A 5 -10.21 2.42 9.76
N TYR A 6 -10.26 2.75 8.47
CA TYR A 6 -9.87 4.08 7.95
C TYR A 6 -11.04 4.92 7.43
N ALA A 7 -12.28 4.43 7.48
CA ALA A 7 -13.44 5.11 6.89
C ALA A 7 -13.74 6.47 7.53
N ASP A 8 -13.34 6.67 8.79
CA ASP A 8 -13.50 7.93 9.51
C ASP A 8 -12.31 8.89 9.30
N ARG A 9 -11.24 8.42 8.65
CA ARG A 9 -9.98 9.15 8.46
C ARG A 9 -9.76 9.61 7.03
N PHE A 10 -10.30 8.87 6.06
CA PHE A 10 -10.16 9.18 4.63
C PHE A 10 -11.51 9.15 3.90
N PRO A 11 -11.64 9.86 2.77
CA PRO A 11 -12.88 9.89 2.00
C PRO A 11 -13.26 8.51 1.45
N VAL A 12 -14.50 8.09 1.74
CA VAL A 12 -15.11 6.91 1.11
C VAL A 12 -15.64 7.30 -0.28
N ASN A 13 -14.90 6.94 -1.32
CA ASN A 13 -15.29 7.19 -2.71
C ASN A 13 -16.35 6.17 -3.17
N ARG A 14 -17.64 6.54 -3.08
CA ARG A 14 -18.76 5.69 -3.56
C ARG A 14 -19.02 5.80 -5.07
N THR A 15 -18.48 6.84 -5.68
CA THR A 15 -18.50 7.10 -7.13
C THR A 15 -17.14 7.66 -7.54
N LEU A 16 -16.84 7.66 -8.83
CA LEU A 16 -15.67 8.38 -9.33
C LEU A 16 -15.84 9.88 -9.05
N PRO A 17 -14.82 10.57 -8.50
CA PRO A 17 -14.89 12.01 -8.32
C PRO A 17 -14.89 12.71 -9.68
N GLU A 18 -15.64 13.81 -9.80
CA GLU A 18 -15.72 14.60 -11.04
C GLU A 18 -14.36 15.16 -11.47
N LYS A 19 -13.49 15.45 -10.50
CA LYS A 19 -12.12 15.89 -10.71
C LYS A 19 -11.16 14.84 -10.15
N GLY A 20 -10.10 14.55 -10.90
CA GLY A 20 -9.03 13.69 -10.43
C GLY A 20 -8.40 14.24 -9.15
N ARG A 21 -8.18 13.37 -8.17
CA ARG A 21 -7.45 13.72 -6.95
C ARG A 21 -5.97 14.00 -7.26
N PRO A 22 -5.32 14.92 -6.55
CA PRO A 22 -3.88 15.10 -6.62
C PRO A 22 -3.13 13.80 -6.32
N ARG A 23 -2.09 13.49 -7.10
CA ARG A 23 -1.35 12.23 -6.98
C ARG A 23 -0.59 12.13 -5.66
N ASP A 24 -0.04 13.23 -5.20
CA ASP A 24 0.66 13.39 -3.93
C ASP A 24 -0.25 13.12 -2.72
N GLU A 25 -1.51 13.58 -2.76
CA GLU A 25 -2.48 13.25 -1.72
C GLU A 25 -2.78 11.75 -1.67
N ILE A 26 -2.97 11.10 -2.82
CA ILE A 26 -3.20 9.66 -2.88
C ILE A 26 -1.98 8.91 -2.32
N ILE A 27 -0.78 9.30 -2.73
CA ILE A 27 0.47 8.65 -2.27
C ILE A 27 0.65 8.85 -0.76
N ALA A 28 0.37 10.03 -0.23
CA ALA A 28 0.47 10.30 1.21
C ALA A 28 -0.51 9.44 2.03
N GLU A 29 -1.75 9.31 1.56
CA GLU A 29 -2.77 8.43 2.16
C GLU A 29 -2.30 6.97 2.18
N MET A 30 -1.83 6.45 1.02
CA MET A 30 -1.34 5.06 0.93
C MET A 30 -0.12 4.80 1.81
N ARG A 31 0.81 5.77 1.90
CA ARG A 31 2.00 5.65 2.78
C ARG A 31 1.61 5.58 4.25
N MET A 32 0.65 6.39 4.69
CA MET A 32 0.19 6.36 6.08
C MET A 32 -0.43 5.01 6.43
N ILE A 33 -1.29 4.47 5.56
CA ILE A 33 -1.92 3.17 5.77
C ILE A 33 -0.87 2.06 5.80
N ALA A 34 0.03 2.01 4.82
CA ALA A 34 1.07 0.98 4.76
C ALA A 34 1.97 0.99 6.01
N GLN A 35 2.40 2.17 6.47
CA GLN A 35 3.23 2.31 7.68
C GLN A 35 2.52 1.82 8.95
N GLU A 36 1.21 2.04 9.08
CA GLU A 36 0.44 1.56 10.23
C GLU A 36 0.24 0.04 10.19
N GLU A 37 0.01 -0.51 9.01
CA GLU A 37 -0.19 -1.95 8.82
C GLU A 37 1.11 -2.74 8.97
N ASP A 38 2.25 -2.17 8.57
CA ASP A 38 3.56 -2.81 8.68
C ASP A 38 3.95 -3.10 10.14
N GLN A 39 3.58 -2.21 11.06
CA GLN A 39 3.82 -2.37 12.50
C GLN A 39 3.25 -3.67 13.08
N ALA A 40 2.21 -4.22 12.47
CA ALA A 40 1.61 -5.47 12.90
C ALA A 40 2.58 -6.65 12.74
N TRP A 41 3.32 -6.70 11.63
CA TRP A 41 4.17 -7.84 11.27
C TRP A 41 5.65 -7.62 11.56
N GLU A 42 6.15 -6.38 11.54
CA GLU A 42 7.58 -6.05 11.75
C GLU A 42 8.13 -6.58 13.08
N GLY A 43 7.26 -6.75 14.08
CA GLY A 43 7.63 -7.35 15.37
C GLY A 43 7.70 -8.89 15.37
N GLY A 44 7.56 -9.56 14.23
CA GLY A 44 7.62 -11.02 14.11
C GLY A 44 6.45 -11.78 14.78
N ARG A 45 5.33 -11.08 15.02
CA ARG A 45 4.16 -11.61 15.77
C ARG A 45 3.06 -12.18 14.87
N VAL A 46 3.26 -12.17 13.56
CA VAL A 46 2.28 -12.63 12.58
C VAL A 46 2.78 -13.91 11.92
N SER A 47 2.04 -14.99 12.07
CA SER A 47 2.40 -16.30 11.55
C SER A 47 2.17 -16.39 10.04
N GLY A 48 3.22 -16.70 9.28
CA GLY A 48 3.10 -17.17 7.90
C GLY A 48 2.61 -16.15 6.86
N THR A 49 2.79 -14.84 7.09
CA THR A 49 2.33 -13.79 6.19
C THR A 49 3.47 -13.15 5.39
N MET A 50 4.45 -12.57 6.08
CA MET A 50 5.63 -11.97 5.44
C MET A 50 6.76 -12.99 5.42
N TYR A 51 6.93 -13.66 4.27
CA TYR A 51 7.94 -14.72 4.12
C TYR A 51 9.38 -14.21 4.06
N CYS A 52 9.58 -12.99 3.56
CA CYS A 52 10.88 -12.33 3.56
C CYS A 52 10.98 -11.37 4.74
N GLY A 53 10.14 -10.32 4.76
CA GLY A 53 10.12 -9.32 5.84
C GLY A 53 11.27 -8.31 5.80
N ASP A 54 12.17 -8.39 4.81
CA ASP A 54 13.26 -7.44 4.61
C ASP A 54 12.82 -6.31 3.67
N HIS A 55 12.79 -5.08 4.20
CA HIS A 55 12.42 -3.88 3.45
C HIS A 55 13.40 -3.57 2.31
N ASP A 56 14.69 -3.87 2.45
CA ASP A 56 15.67 -3.64 1.37
C ASP A 56 15.43 -4.59 0.20
N HIS A 57 15.04 -5.83 0.50
CA HIS A 57 14.63 -6.79 -0.52
C HIS A 57 13.38 -6.32 -1.27
N TYR A 58 12.37 -5.81 -0.57
CA TYR A 58 11.16 -5.26 -1.20
C TYR A 58 11.46 -4.00 -2.02
N ALA A 59 12.36 -3.12 -1.56
CA ALA A 59 12.79 -1.94 -2.30
C ALA A 59 13.43 -2.33 -3.64
N PHE A 60 14.35 -3.31 -3.63
CA PHE A 60 14.93 -3.87 -4.85
C PHE A 60 13.87 -4.44 -5.81
N MET A 61 12.92 -5.24 -5.30
CA MET A 61 11.86 -5.80 -6.14
C MET A 61 10.98 -4.73 -6.78
N ASN A 62 10.64 -3.67 -6.03
CA ASN A 62 9.85 -2.56 -6.54
C ASN A 62 10.56 -1.80 -7.68
N GLU A 63 11.88 -1.61 -7.56
CA GLU A 63 12.69 -1.00 -8.63
C GLU A 63 12.65 -1.85 -9.90
N VAL A 64 12.87 -3.17 -9.78
CA VAL A 64 12.80 -4.10 -10.91
C VAL A 64 11.40 -4.13 -11.53
N PHE A 65 10.34 -4.19 -10.71
CA PHE A 65 8.95 -4.17 -11.19
C PHE A 65 8.65 -2.89 -11.98
N GLY A 66 9.13 -1.73 -11.52
CA GLY A 66 8.93 -0.45 -12.19
C GLY A 66 9.41 -0.43 -13.66
N LEU A 67 10.45 -1.21 -13.99
CA LEU A 67 10.96 -1.32 -15.36
C LEU A 67 9.96 -1.96 -16.34
N TYR A 68 9.07 -2.83 -15.83
CA TYR A 68 8.17 -3.65 -16.64
C TYR A 68 6.69 -3.38 -16.36
N ALA A 69 6.34 -2.43 -15.51
CA ALA A 69 4.97 -2.19 -15.04
C ALA A 69 3.95 -1.86 -16.16
N HIS A 70 4.41 -1.47 -17.34
CA HIS A 70 3.58 -1.12 -18.51
C HIS A 70 3.58 -2.21 -19.59
N VAL A 71 4.36 -3.27 -19.40
CA VAL A 71 4.58 -4.32 -20.40
C VAL A 71 3.54 -5.42 -20.23
N ASN A 72 2.79 -5.71 -21.30
CA ASN A 72 2.10 -6.98 -21.48
C ASN A 72 2.86 -7.77 -22.56
N ILE A 73 3.63 -8.78 -22.17
CA ILE A 73 4.42 -9.59 -23.10
C ILE A 73 3.81 -11.00 -23.19
N LEU A 74 3.33 -11.30 -24.41
CA LEU A 74 2.63 -12.51 -24.89
C LEU A 74 1.20 -12.74 -24.37
#